data_AF-A0A227J2H5-F1
#
_entry.id   AF-A0A227J2H5-F1
#
_cell.length_a   1.000
_cell.length_b   1.000
_cell.length_c   1.000
_cell.angle_alpha   90.00
_cell.angle_beta   90.00
_cell.angle_gamma   90.00
#
_symmetry.space_group_name_H-M   'P 1'
#
loop_
_entity.id
_entity.type
_entity.pdbx_description
1 polymer ?
#
loop_
_entity_poly.entity_id
_entity_poly.type
_entity_poly.pdbx_seq_one_letter_code
_entity_poly.pdbx_strand_id
1 'polypeptide(L)'
;MAAVKYSDLSKHRTTDYVFDWDNMLAFEGNTAPYMQYAYTRVASIFAKAGVAMDELQGDIQITDEKEKALIAKLLQFEEAVQSVAREGQPHIMCSYLFELAGQ
;
A
#
# COMPACT_ATOMS: atom_id res chain seq x y z
N MET A 1 5.30 -2.08 16.59
CA MET A 1 6.50 -2.53 15.86
C MET A 1 6.45 -2.25 14.35
N ALA A 2 5.28 -2.30 13.69
CA ALA A 2 5.18 -2.04 12.25
C ALA A 2 5.68 -0.64 11.84
N ALA A 3 5.34 0.41 12.60
CA ALA A 3 5.82 1.78 12.36
C ALA A 3 7.34 1.90 12.29
N VAL A 4 8.05 1.23 13.20
CA VAL A 4 9.52 1.23 13.23
C VAL A 4 10.11 0.60 11.98
N LYS A 5 9.66 -0.62 11.64
CA LYS A 5 10.14 -1.33 10.44
C LYS A 5 9.79 -0.56 9.16
N TYR A 6 8.57 -0.06 9.06
CA TYR A 6 8.11 0.62 7.86
C TYR A 6 8.85 1.93 7.62
N SER A 7 9.08 2.73 8.66
CA SER A 7 9.80 4.00 8.53
C SER A 7 11.24 3.83 8.05
N ASP A 8 11.90 2.75 8.44
CA ASP A 8 13.23 2.40 7.94
C ASP A 8 13.14 1.93 6.48
N LEU A 9 12.25 0.98 6.18
CA LEU A 9 12.10 0.40 4.85
C LEU A 9 11.57 1.38 3.79
N SER A 10 10.79 2.39 4.18
CA SER A 10 10.17 3.35 3.25
C SER A 10 11.12 4.43 2.75
N LYS A 11 12.34 4.49 3.29
CA LYS A 11 13.38 5.43 2.88
C LYS A 11 14.44 4.73 2.03
N HIS A 12 15.10 5.47 1.15
CA HIS A 12 16.18 4.92 0.35
C HIS A 12 17.33 4.47 1.27
N ARG A 13 17.86 3.26 1.08
CA ARG A 13 18.83 2.64 2.01
C ARG A 13 20.17 3.38 2.14
N THR A 14 20.46 4.29 1.21
CA THR A 14 21.71 5.08 1.16
C THR A 14 21.55 6.50 1.70
N THR A 15 20.33 6.88 2.08
CA THR A 15 20.07 8.20 2.69
C THR A 15 20.20 8.11 4.19
N ASP A 16 20.71 9.18 4.80
CA ASP A 16 20.71 9.29 6.25
C ASP A 16 19.28 9.26 6.81
N TYR A 17 19.12 8.48 7.86
CA TYR A 17 17.85 8.26 8.50
C TYR A 17 17.76 9.08 9.80
N VAL A 18 16.87 10.06 9.83
CA VAL A 18 16.46 10.73 11.08
C VAL A 18 15.33 9.91 11.72
N PHE A 19 15.58 9.43 12.94
CA PHE A 19 14.61 8.76 13.77
C PHE A 19 13.68 9.79 14.45
N ASP A 20 12.37 9.66 14.25
CA ASP A 20 11.37 10.61 14.72
C ASP A 20 10.04 9.89 15.01
N TRP A 21 9.69 9.79 16.30
CA TRP A 21 8.49 9.08 16.73
C TRP A 21 7.19 9.70 16.19
N ASP A 22 7.11 11.02 16.12
CA ASP A 22 5.89 11.71 15.73
C ASP A 22 5.59 11.45 14.26
N ASN A 23 6.62 11.56 13.42
CA ASN A 23 6.50 11.24 11.99
C ASN A 23 6.22 9.75 11.74
N MET A 24 6.84 8.84 12.50
CA MET A 24 6.66 7.40 12.33
C MET A 24 5.25 6.91 12.70
N LEU A 25 4.61 7.58 13.66
CA LEU A 25 3.29 7.24 14.18
C LEU A 25 2.16 8.09 13.59
N ALA A 26 2.47 9.02 12.69
CA ALA A 26 1.49 9.85 12.02
C ALA A 26 0.50 9.01 11.21
N PHE A 27 -0.77 9.41 11.23
CA PHE A 27 -1.85 8.80 10.44
C PHE A 27 -1.94 9.36 9.02
N GLU A 28 -1.09 10.33 8.69
CA GLU A 28 -0.99 10.93 7.36
C GLU A 28 0.40 10.66 6.77
N GLY A 29 0.46 10.64 5.44
CA GLY A 29 1.70 10.37 4.70
C GLY A 29 2.06 8.89 4.59
N ASN A 30 3.27 8.62 4.08
CA ASN A 30 3.76 7.26 3.81
C ASN A 30 4.24 6.58 5.10
N THR A 31 3.31 6.19 5.96
CA THR A 31 3.55 5.63 7.30
C THR A 31 2.84 4.29 7.51
N ALA A 32 3.31 3.49 8.47
CA ALA A 32 2.64 2.23 8.78
C ALA A 32 1.20 2.41 9.28
N PRO A 33 0.87 3.38 10.17
CA PRO A 33 -0.50 3.60 10.61
C PRO A 33 -1.44 3.95 9.45
N TYR A 34 -1.01 4.80 8.51
CA TYR A 34 -1.79 5.11 7.32
C TYR A 34 -2.07 3.85 6.49
N MET A 35 -1.04 3.05 6.21
CA MET A 35 -1.18 1.82 5.42
C MET A 35 -2.07 0.77 6.10
N GLN A 36 -1.92 0.60 7.41
CA GLN A 36 -2.78 -0.30 8.19
C GLN A 36 -4.23 0.18 8.20
N TYR A 37 -4.45 1.49 8.33
CA TYR A 37 -5.78 2.06 8.27
C TYR A 37 -6.42 1.87 6.89
N ALA A 38 -5.69 2.12 5.80
CA ALA A 38 -6.14 1.87 4.43
C ALA A 38 -6.59 0.41 4.25
N TYR A 39 -5.78 -0.56 4.71
CA TYR A 39 -6.16 -1.97 4.69
C TYR A 39 -7.45 -2.25 5.47
N THR A 40 -7.58 -1.72 6.70
CA THR A 40 -8.80 -1.94 7.49
C THR A 40 -10.04 -1.32 6.85
N ARG A 41 -9.91 -0.20 6.15
CA ARG A 41 -11.02 0.42 5.40
C ARG A 41 -11.49 -0.48 4.27
N VAL A 42 -10.57 -1.05 3.49
CA VAL A 42 -10.89 -2.02 2.43
C VAL A 42 -11.56 -3.25 3.02
N ALA A 43 -10.96 -3.87 4.04
CA ALA A 43 -11.55 -5.04 4.70
C ALA A 43 -12.95 -4.76 5.29
N SER A 44 -13.17 -3.54 5.81
CA SER A 44 -14.46 -3.14 6.38
C SER A 44 -15.58 -3.07 5.35
N ILE A 45 -15.28 -2.85 4.06
CA ILE A 45 -16.31 -2.83 2.99
C ILE A 45 -16.95 -4.22 2.90
N PHE A 46 -16.13 -5.26 2.82
CA PHE A 46 -16.60 -6.65 2.78
C PHE A 46 -17.32 -7.04 4.09
N ALA A 47 -16.74 -6.68 5.24
CA ALA A 47 -17.35 -6.97 6.54
C ALA A 47 -18.74 -6.33 6.70
N LYS A 48 -18.93 -5.09 6.22
CA LYS A 48 -20.22 -4.40 6.24
C LYS A 48 -21.21 -4.97 5.23
N ALA A 49 -20.72 -5.44 4.09
CA ALA A 49 -21.53 -6.15 3.10
C ALA A 49 -21.97 -7.54 3.58
N GLY A 50 -21.29 -8.11 4.59
CA GLY A 50 -21.56 -9.45 5.09
C GLY A 50 -21.15 -10.55 4.11
N VAL A 51 -20.17 -10.28 3.25
CA VAL A 51 -19.70 -11.20 2.19
C VAL A 51 -18.21 -11.48 2.39
N ALA A 52 -17.79 -12.73 2.23
CA ALA A 52 -16.37 -13.05 2.27
C ALA A 52 -15.68 -12.64 0.95
N MET A 53 -14.41 -12.22 1.03
CA MET A 53 -13.67 -11.71 -0.13
C MET A 53 -13.51 -12.76 -1.24
N ASP A 54 -13.45 -14.03 -0.87
CA ASP A 54 -13.28 -15.20 -1.73
C ASP A 54 -14.60 -15.77 -2.29
N GLU A 55 -15.75 -15.29 -1.79
CA GLU A 55 -17.07 -15.75 -2.24
C GLU A 55 -17.63 -14.92 -3.41
N LEU A 56 -17.00 -13.80 -3.74
CA LEU A 56 -17.47 -12.91 -4.80
C LEU A 56 -17.25 -13.54 -6.18
N GLN A 57 -18.36 -13.71 -6.90
CA GLN A 57 -18.38 -14.16 -8.28
C GLN A 57 -19.12 -13.12 -9.11
N GLY A 58 -18.45 -12.62 -10.15
CA GLY A 58 -19.02 -11.61 -11.04
C GLY A 58 -17.98 -11.14 -12.05
N ASP A 59 -18.45 -10.61 -13.16
CA ASP A 59 -17.59 -10.01 -14.16
C ASP A 59 -17.05 -8.67 -13.64
N ILE A 60 -15.74 -8.46 -13.76
CA ILE A 60 -15.12 -7.17 -13.47
C ILE A 60 -15.44 -6.22 -14.63
N GLN A 61 -16.35 -5.28 -14.40
CA GLN A 61 -16.69 -4.23 -15.36
C GLN A 61 -16.03 -2.92 -14.94
N ILE A 62 -15.24 -2.35 -15.85
CA ILE A 62 -14.46 -1.13 -15.61
C ILE A 62 -15.07 -0.03 -16.48
N THR A 63 -15.65 0.98 -15.85
CA THR A 63 -16.41 2.03 -16.54
C THR A 63 -15.90 3.43 -16.23
N ASP A 64 -15.44 3.68 -15.01
CA ASP A 64 -14.94 4.97 -14.57
C ASP A 64 -13.41 5.08 -14.76
N GLU A 65 -12.93 6.31 -14.97
CA GLU A 65 -11.49 6.59 -15.05
C GLU A 65 -10.76 6.26 -13.74
N LYS A 66 -11.42 6.41 -12.58
CA LYS A 66 -10.84 6.01 -11.28
C LYS A 66 -10.64 4.50 -11.18
N GLU A 67 -11.59 3.72 -11.70
CA GLU A 67 -11.48 2.25 -11.73
C GLU A 67 -10.33 1.82 -12.63
N LYS A 68 -10.17 2.47 -13.79
CA LYS A 68 -9.03 2.24 -14.70
C LYS A 68 -7.69 2.55 -14.04
N ALA A 69 -7.60 3.69 -13.35
CA ALA A 69 -6.37 4.10 -12.65
C ALA A 69 -5.99 3.10 -11.55
N LEU A 70 -6.95 2.69 -10.72
CA LEU A 70 -6.74 1.70 -9.67
C LEU A 70 -6.27 0.35 -10.25
N ILE A 71 -6.92 -0.14 -11.31
CA ILE A 71 -6.57 -1.43 -11.92
C ILE A 71 -5.21 -1.37 -12.59
N ALA A 72 -4.89 -0.28 -13.30
CA ALA A 72 -3.56 -0.09 -13.86
C ALA A 72 -2.49 -0.14 -12.75
N LYS A 73 -2.76 0.45 -11.58
CA LYS A 73 -1.85 0.39 -10.43
C LYS A 73 -1.73 -1.00 -9.82
N LEU A 74 -2.84 -1.75 -9.72
CA LEU A 74 -2.82 -3.14 -9.24
C LEU A 74 -1.97 -4.04 -10.15
N LEU A 75 -2.06 -3.87 -11.46
CA LEU A 75 -1.28 -4.65 -12.44
C LEU A 75 0.24 -4.40 -12.35
N GLN A 76 0.65 -3.24 -11.83
CA GLN A 76 2.07 -2.91 -11.61
C GLN A 76 2.69 -3.63 -10.39
N PHE A 77 1.92 -4.42 -9.62
CA PHE A 77 2.45 -5.11 -8.44
C PHE A 77 3.63 -6.02 -8.77
N GLU A 78 3.51 -6.80 -9.86
CA GLU A 78 4.58 -7.72 -10.26
C GLU A 78 5.88 -6.95 -10.60
N GLU A 79 5.78 -5.86 -11.34
CA GLU A 79 6.92 -5.00 -11.67
C GLU A 79 7.58 -4.41 -10.42
N ALA A 80 6.77 -4.01 -9.44
CA ALA A 80 7.28 -3.52 -8.15
C ALA A 80 8.03 -4.63 -7.39
N VAL A 81 7.49 -5.84 -7.31
CA VAL A 81 8.15 -7.01 -6.69
C VAL A 81 9.47 -7.32 -7.39
N GLN A 82 9.47 -7.40 -8.72
CA GLN A 82 10.67 -7.68 -9.51
C GLN A 82 11.75 -6.61 -9.32
N SER A 83 11.34 -5.32 -9.26
CA SER A 83 12.26 -4.21 -9.02
C SER A 83 12.87 -4.28 -7.62
N VAL A 84 12.08 -4.58 -6.59
CA VAL A 84 12.59 -4.76 -5.21
C VAL A 84 13.57 -5.91 -5.14
N ALA A 85 13.28 -7.03 -5.81
CA ALA A 85 14.16 -8.22 -5.84
C ALA A 85 15.48 -7.93 -6.56
N ARG A 86 15.44 -7.22 -7.69
CA ARG A 86 16.63 -6.87 -8.48
C ARG A 86 17.51 -5.85 -7.77
N GLU A 87 16.91 -4.78 -7.25
CA GLU A 87 17.65 -3.65 -6.69
C GLU A 87 18.01 -3.86 -5.21
N GLY A 88 17.30 -4.73 -4.50
CA GLY A 88 17.40 -4.89 -3.05
C GLY A 88 16.94 -3.63 -2.29
N GLN A 89 15.92 -2.95 -2.81
CA GLN A 89 15.45 -1.64 -2.35
C GLN A 89 13.99 -1.70 -1.89
N PRO A 90 13.72 -1.94 -0.59
CA PRO A 90 12.36 -2.10 -0.06
C PRO A 90 11.49 -0.85 -0.21
N HIS A 91 12.06 0.35 -0.23
CA HIS A 91 11.31 1.60 -0.35
C HIS A 91 10.49 1.68 -1.64
N ILE A 92 10.90 0.97 -2.70
CA ILE A 92 10.12 0.83 -3.94
C ILE A 92 8.76 0.19 -3.64
N MET A 93 8.72 -0.86 -2.81
CA MET A 93 7.48 -1.49 -2.39
C MET A 93 6.65 -0.56 -1.52
N CYS A 94 7.28 0.14 -0.57
CA CYS A 94 6.56 1.10 0.29
C CYS A 94 5.91 2.22 -0.52
N SER A 95 6.62 2.79 -1.50
CA SER A 95 6.08 3.80 -2.40
C SER A 95 4.94 3.25 -3.25
N TYR A 96 5.11 2.05 -3.84
CA TYR A 96 4.05 1.39 -4.60
C TYR A 96 2.77 1.22 -3.78
N LEU A 97 2.89 0.68 -2.55
CA LEU A 97 1.75 0.45 -1.67
C LEU A 97 1.07 1.76 -1.26
N PHE A 98 1.85 2.81 -0.96
CA PHE A 98 1.32 4.12 -0.61
C PHE A 98 0.57 4.77 -1.78
N GLU A 99 1.12 4.71 -2.98
CA GLU A 99 0.47 5.21 -4.20
C GLU A 99 -0.80 4.42 -4.54
N LEU A 100 -0.79 3.09 -4.34
CA LEU A 100 -1.96 2.22 -4.52
C LEU A 100 -3.07 2.57 -3.53
N ALA A 101 -2.73 2.81 -2.26
CA ALA A 101 -3.69 3.18 -1.23
C ALA A 101 -4.32 4.57 -1.47
N GLY A 102 -3.65 5.44 -2.23
CA GLY A 102 -4.13 6.77 -2.59
C GLY A 102 -4.96 6.85 -3.87
N GLN A 103 -5.12 5.74 -4.61
CA GLN A 103 -6.00 5.69 -5.80
C GLN A 103 -7.49 5.83 -5.44
#